data_AF-A0A221MA68-F1
#
_entry.id   AF-A0A221MA68-F1
#
_cell.length_a   1.000
_cell.length_b   1.000
_cell.length_c   1.000
_cell.angle_alpha   90.00
_cell.angle_beta   90.00
_cell.angle_gamma   90.00
#
_symmetry.space_group_name_H-M   'P 1'
#
loop_
_entity.id
_entity.type
_entity.pdbx_description
1 polymer ?
#
loop_
_entity_poly.entity_id
_entity_poly.type
_entity_poly.pdbx_seq_one_letter_code
_entity_poly.pdbx_strand_id
1 'polypeptide(L)'
;MLKFKKEPIKNGKLWIIFGVLFLLSVPWYLPVGSYKPLILGIPYWGWIVILVSLAFSATITYAIKYLWITEEDPNMKEEEK
;
A
#
# COMPACT_ATOMS: atom_id res chain seq x y z
N MET A 1 0.32 21.33 -26.82
CA MET A 1 1.55 21.18 -26.02
C MET A 1 1.28 20.08 -25.00
N LEU A 2 1.61 18.83 -25.34
CA LEU A 2 1.33 17.66 -24.48
C LEU A 2 2.19 17.77 -23.22
N LYS A 3 1.53 17.92 -22.08
CA LYS A 3 2.16 18.17 -20.79
C LYS A 3 2.77 16.85 -20.31
N PHE A 4 4.06 16.85 -20.00
CA PHE A 4 4.80 15.65 -19.59
C PHE A 4 4.08 14.90 -18.46
N LYS A 5 3.53 13.75 -18.85
CA LYS A 5 2.94 12.70 -18.02
C LYS A 5 3.95 12.27 -16.96
N LYS A 6 3.73 12.64 -15.71
CA LYS A 6 4.52 12.14 -14.57
C LYS A 6 4.07 10.70 -14.34
N GLU A 7 4.77 9.76 -14.98
CA GLU A 7 4.46 8.33 -14.85
C GLU A 7 4.43 7.92 -13.38
N PRO A 8 3.46 7.11 -12.93
CA PRO A 8 3.33 6.67 -11.54
C PRO A 8 4.62 6.03 -11.01
N ILE A 9 5.39 5.38 -11.89
CA ILE A 9 6.71 4.77 -11.62
C ILE A 9 7.76 5.79 -11.15
N LYS A 10 7.64 7.08 -11.53
CA LYS A 10 8.58 8.14 -11.13
C LYS A 10 8.30 8.73 -9.75
N ASN A 11 7.21 8.30 -9.08
CA ASN A 11 6.92 8.72 -7.70
C ASN A 11 7.73 7.89 -6.71
N GLY A 12 8.98 8.32 -6.46
CA GLY A 12 9.87 7.65 -5.50
C GLY A 12 9.26 7.48 -4.10
N LYS A 13 8.35 8.36 -3.67
CA LYS A 13 7.61 8.21 -2.41
C LYS A 13 6.77 6.93 -2.35
N LEU A 14 6.13 6.53 -3.45
CA LEU A 14 5.30 5.32 -3.49
C LEU A 14 6.16 4.06 -3.34
N TRP A 15 7.32 4.04 -3.99
CA TRP A 15 8.30 2.96 -3.85
C TRP A 15 8.87 2.84 -2.43
N ILE A 16 9.11 3.97 -1.76
CA ILE A 16 9.52 3.97 -0.35
C ILE A 16 8.42 3.35 0.52
N ILE A 17 7.15 3.73 0.33
CA ILE A 17 6.02 3.17 1.07
C ILE A 17 5.92 1.66 0.84
N PHE A 18 6.02 1.20 -0.42
CA PHE A 18 6.02 -0.23 -0.73
C PHE A 18 7.18 -0.97 -0.08
N GLY A 19 8.39 -0.41 -0.11
CA GLY A 19 9.56 -0.99 0.55
C GLY A 19 9.36 -1.13 2.06
N VAL A 20 8.82 -0.09 2.71
CA VAL A 20 8.53 -0.12 4.15
C VAL A 20 7.45 -1.16 4.48
N LEU A 21 6.34 -1.18 3.73
CA LEU A 21 5.29 -2.17 3.93
C LEU A 21 5.81 -3.60 3.72
N PHE A 22 6.66 -3.82 2.72
CA PHE A 22 7.28 -5.12 2.48
C PHE A 22 8.18 -5.56 3.65
N LEU A 23 9.02 -4.65 4.16
CA LEU A 23 9.86 -4.94 5.33
C LEU A 23 9.04 -5.24 6.59
N LEU A 24 7.90 -4.57 6.78
CA LEU A 24 7.00 -4.80 7.91
C LEU A 24 6.17 -6.08 7.76
N SER A 25 5.95 -6.53 6.52
CA SER A 25 5.19 -7.76 6.25
C SER A 25 5.92 -9.01 6.71
N VAL A 26 7.24 -8.96 6.90
CA VAL A 26 8.03 -10.08 7.38
C VAL A 26 8.53 -9.76 8.78
N PRO A 27 8.31 -10.61 9.79
CA PRO A 27 8.75 -10.36 11.15
C PRO A 27 10.25 -10.64 11.37
N TRP A 28 11.13 -10.16 10.48
CA TRP A 28 12.60 -10.35 10.57
C TRP A 28 13.23 -9.67 11.79
N TYR A 29 12.52 -8.68 12.34
CA TYR A 29 12.90 -7.94 13.54
C TYR A 29 12.59 -8.70 14.84
N LEU A 30 12.01 -9.91 14.76
CA LEU A 30 11.71 -10.74 15.92
C LEU A 30 12.71 -11.90 16.05
N PRO A 31 13.09 -12.26 17.29
CA PRO A 31 13.96 -13.41 17.50
C PRO A 31 13.25 -14.69 17.08
N VAL A 32 14.04 -15.68 16.67
CA VAL A 32 13.55 -17.01 16.30
C VAL A 32 12.77 -17.61 17.47
N GLY A 33 11.53 -18.01 17.23
CA GLY A 33 10.64 -18.53 18.27
C GLY A 33 9.82 -17.49 19.03
N SER A 34 9.80 -16.22 18.61
CA SER A 34 8.83 -15.23 19.13
C SER A 34 7.43 -15.48 18.59
N TYR A 35 6.64 -16.27 19.32
CA TYR A 35 5.22 -16.52 19.05
C TYR A 35 4.28 -15.99 20.16
N LYS A 36 4.83 -15.52 21.28
CA LYS A 36 4.06 -14.94 22.40
C LYS A 36 4.13 -13.41 22.35
N PRO A 37 3.05 -12.69 22.70
CA PRO A 37 1.73 -13.21 23.06
C PRO A 37 0.93 -13.71 21.84
N LEU A 38 0.10 -14.72 22.08
CA LEU A 38 -0.92 -15.18 21.13
C LEU A 38 -2.20 -14.40 21.40
N ILE A 39 -2.67 -13.66 20.40
CA ILE A 39 -3.94 -12.93 20.42
C ILE A 39 -4.91 -13.75 19.57
N LEU A 40 -5.96 -14.30 20.20
CA LEU A 40 -6.94 -15.19 19.55
C LEU A 40 -6.31 -16.42 18.87
N GLY A 41 -5.23 -16.96 19.45
CA GLY A 41 -4.50 -18.10 18.88
C GLY A 41 -3.55 -17.75 17.74
N ILE A 42 -3.52 -16.48 17.31
CA ILE A 42 -2.59 -15.97 16.29
C ILE A 42 -1.49 -15.18 17.00
N PRO A 43 -0.20 -15.37 16.67
CA PRO A 43 0.85 -14.56 17.25
C PRO A 43 0.65 -13.08 16.91
N TYR A 44 0.99 -12.18 17.82
CA TYR A 44 0.79 -10.74 17.63
C TYR A 44 1.35 -10.22 16.29
N TRP A 45 2.46 -10.78 15.80
CA TRP A 45 3.02 -10.40 14.51
C TRP A 45 2.15 -10.83 13.33
N GLY A 46 1.34 -11.89 13.46
CA GLY A 46 0.35 -12.26 12.44
C GLY A 46 -0.69 -11.16 12.23
N TRP A 47 -1.11 -10.48 13.30
CA TRP A 47 -1.99 -9.31 13.20
C TRP A 47 -1.32 -8.13 12.50
N ILE A 48 -0.01 -7.93 12.73
CA ILE A 48 0.77 -6.93 12.00
C ILE A 48 0.77 -7.25 10.50
N VAL A 49 0.99 -8.50 10.11
CA VAL A 49 0.98 -8.91 8.69
C VAL A 49 -0.40 -8.67 8.04
N ILE A 50 -1.49 -8.95 8.75
CA ILE A 50 -2.85 -8.68 8.26
C ILE A 50 -3.05 -7.17 8.03
N LEU A 51 -2.67 -6.34 9.00
CA LEU A 51 -2.76 -4.88 8.88
C LEU A 51 -1.89 -4.33 7.75
N VAL A 52 -0.67 -4.86 7.60
CA VAL A 52 0.25 -4.50 6.51
C VAL A 52 -0.33 -4.91 5.16
N SER A 53 -0.97 -6.07 5.06
CA SER A 53 -1.63 -6.52 3.83
C SER A 53 -2.79 -5.61 3.43
N LEU A 54 -3.61 -5.19 4.39
CA LEU A 54 -4.67 -4.20 4.18
C LEU A 54 -4.09 -2.86 3.72
N ALA A 55 -3.03 -2.38 4.37
CA ALA A 55 -2.34 -1.15 3.99
C ALA A 55 -1.73 -1.26 2.58
N PHE A 56 -1.23 -2.44 2.19
CA PHE A 56 -0.71 -2.72 0.86
C PHE A 56 -1.81 -2.59 -0.20
N SER A 57 -2.95 -3.22 0.05
CA SER A 57 -4.14 -3.13 -0.82
C SER A 57 -4.62 -1.68 -0.97
N ALA A 58 -4.72 -0.94 0.14
CA ALA A 58 -5.09 0.47 0.11
C ALA A 58 -4.07 1.32 -0.65
N THR A 59 -2.77 1.05 -0.50
CA THR A 59 -1.69 1.76 -1.20
C THR A 59 -1.74 1.51 -2.70
N ILE A 60 -1.99 0.27 -3.14
CA ILE A 60 -2.21 -0.05 -4.55
C ILE A 60 -3.45 0.67 -5.07
N THR A 61 -4.56 0.62 -4.33
CA THR A 61 -5.82 1.28 -4.71
C THR A 61 -5.62 2.79 -4.86
N TYR A 62 -4.91 3.42 -3.91
CA TYR A 62 -4.52 4.82 -3.98
C TYR A 62 -3.61 5.10 -5.18
N ALA A 63 -2.61 4.26 -5.42
CA ALA A 63 -1.71 4.41 -6.56
C ALA A 63 -2.47 4.36 -7.90
N ILE A 64 -3.41 3.43 -8.04
CA ILE A 64 -4.26 3.34 -9.23
C ILE A 64 -5.15 4.58 -9.34
N LYS A 65 -5.87 4.95 -8.28
CA LYS A 65 -6.83 6.08 -8.31
C LYS A 65 -6.18 7.44 -8.54
N TYR A 66 -5.01 7.71 -7.94
CA TYR A 66 -4.43 9.06 -7.93
C TYR A 66 -3.17 9.19 -8.81
N LEU A 67 -2.44 8.11 -9.06
CA LEU A 67 -1.20 8.13 -9.83
C LEU A 67 -1.34 7.49 -11.22
N TRP A 68 -2.34 6.61 -11.41
CA TRP A 68 -2.62 5.95 -12.68
C TRP A 68 -3.73 6.62 -13.51
N ILE A 69 -4.24 7.80 -13.12
CA ILE A 69 -5.05 8.64 -14.04
C ILE A 69 -4.13 9.11 -15.18
N THR A 70 -3.98 8.22 -16.15
CA THR A 70 -3.61 8.51 -17.52
C THR A 70 -4.81 9.22 -18.12
N GLU A 71 -4.54 10.38 -18.70
CA GLU A 71 -5.45 11.30 -19.37
C GLU A 71 -6.77 10.69 -19.90
N GLU A 72 -7.87 11.40 -19.60
CA GLU A 72 -9.27 11.25 -20.08
C GLU A 72 -10.17 10.23 -19.37
N ASP A 73 -10.68 10.61 -18.19
CA ASP A 73 -12.07 10.27 -17.85
C ASP A 73 -12.90 11.56 -17.68
N PRO A 74 -13.53 12.06 -18.76
CA PRO A 74 -14.44 13.21 -18.68
C PRO A 74 -15.74 12.92 -17.90
N ASN A 75 -16.03 11.68 -17.47
CA ASN A 75 -17.27 11.31 -16.76
C ASN A 75 -17.21 11.38 -15.24
N MET A 76 -16.04 11.62 -14.61
CA MET A 76 -15.97 11.70 -13.14
C MET A 76 -16.43 13.07 -12.56
N LYS A 77 -17.15 13.88 -13.34
CA LYS A 77 -17.71 15.18 -12.93
C LYS A 77 -19.22 15.19 -12.66
N GLU A 78 -19.92 14.05 -12.80
CA GLU A 78 -21.39 14.03 -12.71
C GLU A 78 -22.00 13.35 -11.46
N GLU A 79 -21.22 12.76 -10.56
CA GLU A 79 -21.76 12.14 -9.33
C GLU A 79 -21.84 13.08 -8.11
N GLU A 80 -21.75 14.39 -8.32
CA GLU A 80 -22.05 15.39 -7.28
C GLU A 80 -22.94 16.49 -7.88
N LYS A 81 -24.19 16.15 -8.20
CA LYS A 81 -25.27 17.12 -8.42
C LYS A 81 -26.51 16.73 -7.64
#